data_AF-A0A2H3BDE2-F1
#
_entry.id   AF-A0A2H3BDE2-F1
#
_cell.length_a   1.000
_cell.length_b   1.000
_cell.length_c   1.000
_cell.angle_alpha   90.00
_cell.angle_beta   90.00
_cell.angle_gamma   90.00
#
_symmetry.space_group_name_H-M   'P 1'
#
loop_
_entity.id
_entity.type
_entity.pdbx_description
1 polymer ?
#
loop_
_entity_poly.entity_id
_entity_poly.type
_entity_poly.pdbx_seq_one_letter_code
_entity_poly.pdbx_strand_id
1 'polypeptide(L)'
;LTPNSPTRMNIIEALLSLSVDPRILHGDNIIIYFSGHGSSYFCADYYTNEIESTGCIEAICPVDRAPRNSFRGSIPDISDREFNTILAEIFRTKGHHITCILDCCYSSSVTR
;
A
#
# COMPACT_ATOMS: atom_id res chain seq x y z
N LEU A 1 9.29 12.65 13.80
CA LEU A 1 9.52 11.66 12.73
C LEU A 1 10.73 12.14 11.94
N THR A 2 11.70 11.25 11.73
CA THR A 2 12.89 11.54 10.91
C THR A 2 12.55 11.43 9.41
N PRO A 3 13.37 11.96 8.50
CA PRO A 3 13.13 11.86 7.05
C PRO A 3 12.90 10.43 6.56
N ASN A 4 13.47 9.43 7.23
CA ASN A 4 13.38 8.01 6.87
C ASN A 4 12.32 7.24 7.66
N SER A 5 11.40 7.93 8.36
CA SER A 5 10.31 7.24 9.06
C SER A 5 9.32 6.65 8.05
N PRO A 6 8.77 5.43 8.26
CA PRO A 6 7.80 4.81 7.36
C PRO A 6 6.40 5.40 7.57
N THR A 7 6.27 6.70 7.33
CA THR A 7 4.99 7.42 7.31
C THR A 7 4.22 7.05 6.06
N ARG A 8 2.90 7.30 6.06
CA ARG A 8 2.07 7.04 4.87
C ARG A 8 2.64 7.74 3.64
N MET A 9 3.01 9.01 3.79
CA MET A 9 3.59 9.81 2.71
C MET A 9 4.90 9.20 2.20
N ASN A 10 5.83 8.89 3.11
CA ASN A 10 7.15 8.40 2.73
C ASN A 10 7.09 7.01 2.06
N ILE A 11 6.16 6.14 2.50
CA ILE A 11 5.96 4.83 1.86
C ILE A 11 5.46 5.02 0.41
N ILE A 12 4.45 5.87 0.20
CA ILE A 12 3.88 6.13 -1.13
C ILE A 12 4.90 6.80 -2.04
N GLU A 13 5.62 7.82 -1.55
CA GLU A 13 6.67 8.49 -2.31
C GLU A 13 7.79 7.53 -2.69
N ALA A 14 8.23 6.65 -1.78
CA ALA A 14 9.23 5.64 -2.08
C ALA A 14 8.77 4.69 -3.19
N LEU A 15 7.54 4.17 -3.12
CA LEU A 15 7.00 3.27 -4.15
C LEU A 15 6.85 3.99 -5.51
N LEU A 16 6.26 5.19 -5.53
CA LEU A 16 6.09 5.97 -6.76
C LEU A 16 7.43 6.41 -7.36
N SER A 17 8.45 6.66 -6.54
CA SER A 17 9.79 7.02 -7.04
C SER A 17 10.37 5.93 -7.94
N LEU A 18 10.02 4.65 -7.70
CA LEU A 18 10.48 3.53 -8.51
C LEU A 18 9.98 3.62 -9.97
N SER A 19 8.80 4.19 -10.22
CA SER A 19 8.25 4.31 -11.58
C SER A 19 8.90 5.43 -12.40
N VAL A 20 9.46 6.45 -11.73
CA VAL A 20 10.02 7.65 -12.38
C VAL A 20 11.55 7.71 -12.33
N ASP A 21 12.22 6.89 -11.53
CA ASP A 21 13.68 6.92 -11.40
C ASP A 21 14.35 6.55 -12.73
N PRO A 22 15.12 7.45 -13.37
CA PRO A 22 15.76 7.18 -14.65
C PRO A 22 16.90 6.16 -14.55
N ARG A 23 17.37 5.84 -13.34
CA ARG A 23 18.41 4.83 -13.09
C ARG A 23 17.87 3.40 -13.15
N ILE A 24 16.56 3.24 -12.95
CA ILE A 24 15.86 1.95 -13.07
C ILE A 24 15.38 1.81 -14.51
N LEU A 25 15.99 0.91 -15.25
CA LEU A 25 15.69 0.65 -16.65
C LEU A 25 14.55 -0.37 -16.78
N HIS A 26 13.92 -0.39 -17.95
CA HIS A 26 12.89 -1.37 -18.25
C HIS A 26 13.49 -2.79 -18.24
N GLY A 27 12.91 -3.68 -17.42
CA GLY A 27 13.35 -5.07 -17.25
C GLY A 27 14.30 -5.29 -16.08
N ASP A 28 14.71 -4.23 -15.36
CA ASP A 28 15.48 -4.36 -14.13
C ASP A 28 14.67 -5.08 -13.04
N ASN A 29 15.35 -5.83 -12.18
CA ASN A 29 14.72 -6.50 -11.05
C ASN A 29 14.41 -5.49 -9.94
N ILE A 30 13.15 -5.41 -9.53
CA ILE A 30 12.68 -4.58 -8.43
C ILE A 30 12.21 -5.50 -7.29
N ILE A 31 12.78 -5.31 -6.10
CA ILE A 31 12.35 -6.01 -4.89
C ILE A 31 11.72 -5.00 -3.94
N ILE A 32 10.47 -5.22 -3.58
CA ILE A 32 9.74 -4.44 -2.59
C ILE A 32 9.55 -5.31 -1.36
N TYR A 33 10.07 -4.86 -0.21
CA TYR A 33 9.96 -5.57 1.06
C TYR A 33 9.24 -4.70 2.09
N PHE A 34 8.25 -5.27 2.74
CA PHE A 34 7.54 -4.66 3.87
C PHE A 34 7.45 -5.68 5.02
N SER A 35 7.74 -5.22 6.24
CA SER A 35 7.49 -5.99 7.47
C SER A 35 6.88 -5.07 8.51
N GLY A 36 5.76 -5.49 9.10
CA GLY A 36 4.99 -4.67 10.02
C GLY A 36 3.56 -5.14 10.21
N HIS A 37 2.71 -4.24 10.70
CA HIS A 37 1.29 -4.53 10.84
C HIS A 37 0.57 -4.43 9.50
N GLY A 38 -0.36 -5.36 9.28
CA GLY A 38 -1.44 -5.20 8.33
C GLY A 38 -2.80 -5.21 9.03
N SER A 39 -3.79 -4.66 8.36
CA SER A 39 -5.17 -4.50 8.81
C SER A 39 -6.12 -5.10 7.77
N SER A 40 -7.34 -5.45 8.21
CA SER A 40 -8.44 -5.81 7.32
C SER A 40 -9.68 -5.02 7.72
N TYR A 41 -10.36 -4.44 6.73
CA TYR A 41 -11.55 -3.62 6.89
C TYR A 41 -12.72 -4.27 6.18
N PHE A 42 -13.79 -4.64 6.90
CA PHE A 42 -14.97 -5.22 6.28
C PHE A 42 -15.77 -4.12 5.57
N CYS A 43 -16.17 -4.36 4.32
CA CYS A 43 -16.97 -3.40 3.57
C CYS A 43 -18.30 -3.09 4.28
N ALA A 44 -18.89 -4.08 4.95
CA ALA A 44 -20.11 -3.91 5.75
C ALA A 44 -20.00 -2.87 6.89
N ASP A 45 -18.79 -2.57 7.38
CA ASP A 45 -18.59 -1.55 8.42
C ASP A 45 -18.68 -0.12 7.86
N TYR A 46 -18.59 0.04 6.53
CA TYR A 46 -18.49 1.33 5.86
C TYR A 46 -19.58 1.59 4.82
N TYR A 47 -20.21 0.54 4.27
CA TYR A 47 -21.25 0.62 3.26
C TYR A 47 -22.53 -0.04 3.75
N THR A 48 -23.65 0.70 3.70
CA THR A 48 -24.97 0.24 4.17
C THR A 48 -25.74 -0.59 3.14
N ASN A 49 -25.23 -0.70 1.91
CA ASN A 49 -25.93 -1.33 0.79
C ASN A 49 -25.46 -2.79 0.63
N GLU A 50 -26.40 -3.74 0.61
CA GLU A 50 -26.10 -5.19 0.65
C GLU A 50 -25.16 -5.67 -0.46
N ILE A 51 -25.24 -5.11 -1.67
CA ILE A 51 -24.42 -5.51 -2.83
C ILE A 51 -22.94 -5.08 -2.67
N GLU A 52 -22.70 -3.90 -2.09
CA GLU A 52 -21.36 -3.32 -1.90
C GLU A 52 -20.72 -3.73 -0.56
N SER A 53 -21.49 -4.37 0.32
CA SER A 53 -21.08 -4.77 1.67
C SER A 53 -20.27 -6.07 1.72
N THR A 54 -20.13 -6.79 0.61
CA THR A 54 -19.44 -8.08 0.57
C THR A 54 -17.92 -7.92 0.39
N GLY A 55 -17.15 -8.56 1.25
CA GLY A 55 -15.69 -8.61 1.19
C GLY A 55 -14.98 -7.76 2.25
N CYS A 56 -13.65 -7.79 2.19
CA CYS A 56 -12.77 -7.00 3.03
C CYS A 56 -11.70 -6.32 2.17
N ILE A 57 -11.20 -5.19 2.66
CA ILE A 57 -10.05 -4.48 2.11
C ILE A 57 -8.89 -4.74 3.07
N GLU A 58 -7.82 -5.35 2.58
CA GLU A 58 -6.60 -5.51 3.36
C GLU A 58 -5.71 -4.27 3.18
N ALA A 59 -4.85 -3.98 4.15
CA ALA A 59 -4.00 -2.80 4.11
C ALA A 59 -2.71 -2.99 4.90
N ILE A 60 -1.64 -2.33 4.47
CA ILE A 60 -0.42 -2.17 5.27
C ILE A 60 -0.51 -0.92 6.12
N CYS A 61 0.06 -0.97 7.33
CA CYS A 61 -0.09 0.08 8.33
C CYS A 61 1.15 1.00 8.42
N PRO A 62 1.05 2.29 8.04
CA PRO A 62 2.10 3.26 8.28
C PRO A 62 2.30 3.57 9.77
N VAL A 63 3.48 4.05 10.14
CA VAL A 63 3.80 4.37 11.56
C VAL A 63 2.98 5.53 12.11
N ASP A 64 2.54 6.44 11.24
CA ASP A 64 1.75 7.62 11.57
C ASP A 64 0.24 7.41 11.39
N ARG A 65 -0.23 6.16 11.19
CA ARG A 65 -1.65 5.85 11.09
C ARG A 65 -2.42 6.46 12.27
N ALA A 66 -3.55 7.08 11.96
CA ALA A 66 -4.36 7.78 12.96
C ALA A 66 -5.85 7.53 12.71
N PRO A 67 -6.62 7.20 13.76
CA PRO A 67 -8.03 6.86 13.62
C PRO A 67 -8.85 8.05 13.10
N ARG A 68 -10.00 7.75 12.49
CA ARG A 68 -11.03 8.76 12.18
C ARG A 68 -11.37 9.46 13.51
N ASN A 69 -11.18 10.78 13.58
CA ASN A 69 -11.32 11.66 14.75
C ASN A 69 -10.06 11.92 15.59
N SER A 70 -8.86 11.63 15.08
CA SER A 70 -7.64 12.13 15.72
C SER A 70 -7.58 13.68 15.63
N PHE A 71 -7.06 14.33 16.67
CA PHE A 71 -6.84 15.79 16.70
C PHE A 71 -5.92 16.32 15.58
N ARG A 72 -5.11 15.43 14.99
CA ARG A 72 -4.11 15.75 13.96
C ARG A 72 -4.58 15.44 12.53
N GLY A 73 -5.83 15.00 12.37
CA GLY A 73 -6.35 14.51 11.09
C GLY A 73 -6.13 13.01 10.91
N SER A 74 -7.11 12.34 10.30
CA SER A 74 -7.06 10.90 10.05
C SER A 74 -5.95 10.59 9.03
N ILE A 75 -5.09 9.64 9.35
CA ILE A 75 -4.08 9.10 8.42
C ILE A 75 -4.47 7.64 8.19
N PRO A 76 -5.03 7.30 7.01
CA PRO A 76 -5.48 5.95 6.74
C PRO A 76 -4.30 5.02 6.48
N ASP A 77 -4.53 3.72 6.69
CA ASP A 77 -3.65 2.66 6.20
C ASP A 77 -3.58 2.68 4.65
N ILE A 78 -2.57 2.03 4.05
CA ILE A 78 -2.44 1.91 2.59
C ILE A 78 -3.10 0.62 2.16
N SER A 79 -4.26 0.73 1.51
CA SER A 79 -5.03 -0.43 1.04
C SER A 79 -4.31 -1.24 -0.02
N ASP A 80 -4.61 -2.52 -0.10
CA ASP A 80 -4.26 -3.43 -1.19
C ASP A 80 -4.56 -2.83 -2.58
N ARG A 81 -5.70 -2.17 -2.76
CA ARG A 81 -6.10 -1.50 -4.02
C ARG A 81 -5.18 -0.34 -4.37
N GLU A 82 -4.83 0.49 -3.40
CA GLU A 82 -3.89 1.60 -3.57
C GLU A 82 -2.49 1.06 -3.89
N PHE A 83 -2.04 0.04 -3.16
CA PHE A 83 -0.77 -0.62 -3.40
C PHE A 83 -0.70 -1.24 -4.80
N ASN A 84 -1.72 -1.98 -5.23
CA ASN A 84 -1.81 -2.60 -6.56
C ASN A 84 -1.84 -1.55 -7.67
N THR A 85 -2.48 -0.40 -7.44
CA THR A 85 -2.47 0.72 -8.39
C THR A 85 -1.05 1.27 -8.59
N ILE A 86 -0.29 1.42 -7.50
CA ILE A 86 1.11 1.86 -7.58
C ILE A 86 1.98 0.80 -8.25
N LEU A 87 1.80 -0.48 -7.91
CA LEU A 87 2.50 -1.58 -8.58
C LEU A 87 2.21 -1.63 -10.09
N ALA A 88 0.97 -1.39 -10.50
CA ALA A 88 0.60 -1.33 -11.91
C ALA A 88 1.32 -0.18 -12.64
N GLU A 89 1.56 0.94 -11.96
CA GLU A 89 2.34 2.05 -12.52
C GLU A 89 3.83 1.70 -12.67
N ILE A 90 4.42 1.05 -11.66
CA ILE A 90 5.81 0.57 -11.74
C ILE A 90 5.92 -0.48 -12.86
N PHE A 91 4.98 -1.40 -12.95
CA PHE A 91 4.91 -2.42 -14.00
C PHE A 91 4.85 -1.81 -15.39
N ARG A 92 4.03 -0.78 -15.58
CA ARG A 92 3.87 -0.06 -16.86
C ARG A 92 5.15 0.64 -17.31
N THR A 93 5.90 1.20 -16.37
CA THR A 93 7.07 2.04 -16.65
C THR A 93 8.38 1.26 -16.65
N LYS A 94 8.51 0.24 -15.81
CA LYS A 94 9.75 -0.52 -15.56
C LYS A 94 9.69 -1.98 -15.99
N GLY A 95 8.54 -2.47 -16.43
CA GLY A 95 8.37 -3.87 -16.83
C GLY A 95 8.01 -4.79 -15.65
N HIS A 96 8.04 -6.10 -15.88
CA HIS A 96 7.29 -7.07 -15.05
C HIS A 96 8.13 -7.78 -13.98
N HIS A 97 9.43 -7.47 -13.88
CA HIS A 97 10.34 -8.12 -12.93
C HIS A 97 10.26 -7.48 -11.53
N ILE A 98 9.06 -7.52 -10.94
CA ILE A 98 8.77 -6.94 -9.62
C ILE A 98 8.42 -8.06 -8.65
N THR A 99 9.17 -8.18 -7.56
CA THR A 99 8.90 -9.14 -6.48
C THR A 99 8.50 -8.37 -5.22
N CYS A 100 7.31 -8.65 -4.69
CA CYS A 100 6.84 -8.10 -3.42
C CYS A 100 6.92 -9.17 -2.32
N ILE A 101 7.55 -8.83 -1.19
CA ILE A 101 7.63 -9.67 0.00
C ILE A 101 6.96 -8.90 1.14
N LEU A 102 5.85 -9.43 1.63
CA LEU A 102 5.02 -8.80 2.66
C LEU A 102 4.99 -9.69 3.92
N ASP A 103 5.81 -9.33 4.89
CA ASP A 103 5.84 -9.93 6.22
C ASP A 103 4.89 -9.16 7.15
N CYS A 104 3.59 -9.33 6.89
CA CYS A 104 2.52 -8.74 7.67
C CYS A 104 1.27 -9.63 7.67
N CYS A 105 0.43 -9.50 8.70
CA CYS A 105 -0.89 -10.13 8.72
C CYS A 105 -1.79 -9.48 7.64
N TYR A 106 -2.69 -10.24 7.01
CA TYR A 106 -3.65 -9.75 5.99
C TYR A 106 -2.94 -9.19 4.74
N SER A 107 -2.17 -10.03 4.04
CA SER A 107 -1.44 -9.69 2.82
C SER A 107 -1.89 -10.48 1.58
N SER A 108 -3.02 -11.18 1.69
CA SER A 108 -3.51 -12.14 0.69
C SER A 108 -4.07 -11.51 -0.60
N SER A 109 -4.51 -10.26 -0.54
CA SER A 109 -5.11 -9.53 -1.67
C SER A 109 -4.16 -8.58 -2.40
N VAL A 110 -2.94 -8.38 -1.88
CA VAL A 110 -1.96 -7.39 -2.37
C VAL A 110 -1.34 -7.76 -3.74
N THR A 111 -1.77 -8.86 -4.35
CA THR A 111 -1.39 -9.22 -5.73
C THR A 111 -2.58 -9.72 -6.58
N ARG A 112 -3.81 -9.39 -6.19
CA ARG A 112 -5.00 -9.71 -7.00
C ARG A 112 -5.30 -8.65 -8.06
#